data_AF-A0A059XBK2-F1
#
_entry.id   AF-A0A059XBK2-F1
#
_cell.length_a   1.000
_cell.length_b   1.000
_cell.length_c   1.000
_cell.angle_alpha   90.00
_cell.angle_beta   90.00
_cell.angle_gamma   90.00
#
_symmetry.space_group_name_H-M   'P 1'
#
loop_
_entity.id
_entity.type
_entity.pdbx_description
1 polymer ?
#
loop_
_entity_poly.entity_id
_entity_poly.type
_entity_poly.pdbx_seq_one_letter_code
_entity_poly.pdbx_strand_id
1 'polypeptide(L)'
;MNEITVVDANLIFSILISDSEKIWRGFARKDITFVTPNFVIVELFQHFDRIKKASHLPEEKMFSIMSRIVARLQFYGEVMISTGSLVEAYRLCREVDPKDTPYVALALELDAKFWTNDQTLKIGLVKKGL
;
A
#
# COMPACT_ATOMS: atom_id res chain seq x y z
N MET A 1 -15.34 -11.63 12.05
CA MET A 1 -14.02 -11.71 11.37
C MET A 1 -13.56 -10.29 11.15
N ASN A 2 -12.31 -9.96 11.48
CA ASN A 2 -11.75 -8.65 11.14
C ASN A 2 -11.52 -8.60 9.62
N GLU A 3 -11.91 -7.49 9.00
CA GLU A 3 -11.69 -7.26 7.57
C GLU A 3 -10.20 -7.08 7.30
N ILE A 4 -9.65 -7.76 6.28
CA ILE A 4 -8.24 -7.58 5.87
C ILE A 4 -8.19 -6.60 4.70
N THR A 5 -7.31 -5.61 4.79
CA THR A 5 -7.09 -4.63 3.72
C THR A 5 -5.61 -4.49 3.43
N VAL A 6 -5.22 -4.76 2.19
CA VAL A 6 -3.89 -4.48 1.66
C VAL A 6 -3.77 -2.99 1.36
N VAL A 7 -2.67 -2.38 1.78
CA VAL A 7 -2.33 -0.98 1.47
C VAL A 7 -1.08 -0.90 0.61
N ASP A 8 -1.06 0.05 -0.32
CA ASP A 8 0.09 0.37 -1.16
C ASP A 8 0.97 1.49 -0.57
N ALA A 9 2.15 1.70 -1.18
CA ALA A 9 3.03 2.80 -0.80
C ALA A 9 2.40 4.17 -1.10
N ASN A 10 1.57 4.30 -2.14
CA ASN A 10 0.95 5.56 -2.53
C ASN A 10 0.04 6.15 -1.44
N LEU A 11 -0.66 5.31 -0.67
CA LEU A 11 -1.40 5.77 0.51
C LEU A 11 -0.47 6.37 1.57
N ILE A 12 0.67 5.72 1.83
CA ILE A 12 1.66 6.20 2.80
C ILE A 12 2.26 7.52 2.31
N PHE A 13 2.62 7.62 1.03
CA PHE A 13 3.12 8.85 0.42
C PHE A 13 2.11 9.99 0.53
N SER A 14 0.84 9.70 0.27
CA SER A 14 -0.25 10.67 0.40
C SER A 14 -0.33 11.25 1.82
N ILE A 15 -0.20 10.40 2.84
CA ILE A 15 -0.16 10.83 4.25
C ILE A 15 1.06 11.72 4.50
N LEU A 16 2.25 11.31 4.06
CA LEU A 16 3.50 12.03 4.33
C LEU A 16 3.58 13.40 3.61
N ILE A 17 2.97 13.51 2.42
CA ILE A 17 3.00 14.74 1.62
C ILE A 17 1.94 15.75 2.11
N SER A 18 0.72 15.29 2.39
CA SER A 18 -0.44 16.17 2.59
C SER A 18 -1.06 16.13 3.99
N ASP A 19 -0.48 15.36 4.92
CA ASP A 19 -1.05 15.06 6.24
C ASP A 19 -2.55 14.75 6.18
N SER A 20 -2.91 13.83 5.29
CA SER A 20 -4.32 13.57 4.97
C SER A 20 -5.07 12.98 6.16
N GLU A 21 -5.78 13.83 6.92
CA GLU A 21 -6.63 13.41 8.04
C GLU A 21 -7.63 12.32 7.64
N LYS A 22 -8.13 12.37 6.40
CA LYS A 22 -9.08 11.37 5.89
C LYS A 22 -8.45 9.98 5.87
N ILE A 23 -7.21 9.85 5.39
CA ILE A 23 -6.51 8.56 5.34
C ILE A 23 -6.17 8.11 6.77
N TRP A 24 -5.76 9.03 7.64
CA TRP A 24 -5.55 8.74 9.07
C TRP A 24 -6.78 8.21 9.78
N ARG A 25 -7.96 8.82 9.55
CA ARG A 25 -9.23 8.34 10.10
C ARG A 25 -9.54 6.92 9.62
N GLY A 26 -9.19 6.59 8.37
CA GLY A 26 -9.27 5.22 7.86
C GLY A 26 -8.34 4.26 8.62
N PHE A 27 -7.06 4.62 8.79
CA PHE A 27 -6.09 3.81 9.55
C PHE A 27 -6.48 3.63 11.03
N ALA A 28 -7.23 4.55 11.62
CA ALA A 28 -7.67 4.49 13.01
C ALA A 28 -8.77 3.44 13.28
N ARG A 29 -9.41 2.91 12.22
CA ARG A 29 -10.44 1.86 12.35
C ARG A 29 -9.85 0.59 12.95
N LYS A 30 -10.41 0.11 14.06
CA LYS A 30 -9.92 -1.09 14.77
C LYS A 30 -10.50 -2.41 14.25
N ASP A 31 -11.56 -2.32 13.48
CA ASP A 31 -12.26 -3.45 12.86
C ASP A 31 -11.59 -3.96 11.57
N ILE A 32 -10.57 -3.24 11.09
CA ILE A 32 -9.79 -3.58 9.90
C ILE A 32 -8.36 -3.96 10.31
N THR A 33 -7.83 -5.02 9.73
CA THR A 33 -6.41 -5.38 9.79
C THR A 33 -5.74 -4.88 8.51
N PHE A 34 -4.84 -3.89 8.64
CA PHE A 34 -4.09 -3.37 7.50
C PHE A 34 -2.81 -4.17 7.31
N VAL A 35 -2.61 -4.67 6.10
CA VAL A 35 -1.46 -5.49 5.72
C VAL A 35 -0.76 -4.91 4.49
N THR A 36 0.51 -5.24 4.29
CA THR A 36 1.27 -4.77 3.12
C THR A 36 2.48 -5.68 2.88
N PRO A 37 2.95 -5.87 1.63
CA PRO A 37 4.20 -6.57 1.36
C PRO A 37 5.40 -5.77 1.89
N ASN A 38 6.49 -6.46 2.24
CA ASN A 38 7.75 -5.81 2.63
C ASN A 38 8.28 -4.84 1.56
N PHE A 39 7.91 -5.05 0.30
CA PHE A 39 8.19 -4.19 -0.84
C PHE A 39 7.87 -2.71 -0.60
N VAL A 40 6.87 -2.40 0.25
CA VAL A 40 6.56 -1.02 0.62
C VAL A 40 7.76 -0.28 1.22
N ILE A 41 8.64 -1.00 1.93
CA ILE A 41 9.85 -0.43 2.52
C ILE A 41 10.81 0.00 1.41
N VAL A 42 10.95 -0.83 0.37
CA VAL A 42 11.79 -0.52 -0.80
C VAL A 42 11.29 0.76 -1.48
N GLU A 43 9.99 0.87 -1.70
CA GLU A 43 9.39 2.06 -2.31
C GLU A 43 9.55 3.31 -1.44
N LEU A 44 9.35 3.19 -0.12
CA LEU A 44 9.57 4.28 0.82
C LEU A 44 11.00 4.81 0.74
N PHE A 45 12.01 3.94 0.72
CA PHE A 45 13.41 4.36 0.57
C PHE A 45 13.69 4.99 -0.79
N GLN A 46 13.21 4.39 -1.88
CA GLN A 46 13.43 4.92 -3.24
C GLN A 46 12.81 6.30 -3.44
N HIS A 47 11.69 6.58 -2.77
CA HIS A 47 10.93 7.82 -2.93
C HIS A 47 11.13 8.82 -1.78
N PHE A 48 11.89 8.48 -0.74
CA PHE A 48 12.03 9.29 0.47
C PHE A 48 12.42 10.75 0.20
N ASP A 49 13.47 10.97 -0.60
CA ASP A 49 13.93 12.33 -0.92
C ASP A 49 12.90 13.14 -1.71
N ARG A 50 12.12 12.48 -2.56
CA ARG A 50 11.03 13.13 -3.32
C ARG A 50 9.89 13.49 -2.40
N ILE A 51 9.50 12.59 -1.50
CA ILE A 51 8.47 12.83 -0.48
C ILE A 51 8.88 13.98 0.43
N LYS A 52 10.13 14.00 0.90
CA LYS A 52 10.67 15.07 1.75
C LYS A 52 10.59 16.44 1.07
N LYS A 53 10.91 16.52 -0.23
CA LYS A 53 10.83 17.77 -1.01
C LYS A 53 9.39 18.21 -1.28
N ALA A 54 8.48 17.25 -1.48
CA ALA A 54 7.07 17.53 -1.74
C ALA A 54 6.28 17.81 -0.45
N SER A 55 6.76 17.33 0.69
CA SER A 55 6.17 17.54 2.00
C SER A 55 6.60 18.88 2.58
N HIS A 56 5.69 19.55 3.29
CA HIS A 56 5.99 20.75 4.06
C HIS A 56 6.33 20.41 5.53
N LEU A 57 6.50 19.13 5.84
CA LEU A 57 6.74 18.65 7.20
C LEU A 57 8.23 18.73 7.58
N PRO A 58 8.55 19.12 8.82
CA PRO A 58 9.86 18.86 9.40
C PRO A 58 10.17 17.37 9.38
N GLU A 59 11.43 17.03 9.16
CA GLU A 59 11.89 15.64 9.07
C GLU A 59 11.52 14.79 10.30
N GLU A 60 11.65 15.35 11.50
CA GLU A 60 11.22 14.68 12.75
C GLU A 60 9.73 14.33 12.76
N LYS A 61 8.88 15.24 12.25
CA LYS A 61 7.43 15.01 12.14
C LYS A 61 7.15 13.90 11.13
N MET A 62 7.90 13.87 10.04
CA MET A 62 7.78 12.82 9.02
C MET A 62 8.15 11.44 9.59
N PHE A 63 9.26 11.33 10.35
CA PHE A 63 9.62 10.10 11.05
C PHE A 63 8.58 9.68 12.09
N SER A 64 8.02 10.62 12.86
CA SER A 64 6.94 10.36 13.81
C SER A 64 5.70 9.78 13.12
N ILE A 65 5.32 10.33 11.97
CA ILE A 65 4.21 9.83 11.16
C ILE A 65 4.51 8.43 10.63
N MET A 66 5.68 8.20 10.03
CA MET A 66 6.06 6.88 9.51
C MET A 66 6.03 5.83 10.62
N SER A 67 6.57 6.13 11.79
CA SER A 67 6.55 5.21 12.94
C SER A 67 5.13 4.80 13.32
N ARG A 68 4.18 5.75 13.32
CA ARG A 68 2.76 5.48 13.60
C ARG A 68 2.10 4.62 12.52
N ILE A 69 2.44 4.85 11.24
CA ILE A 69 1.93 4.04 10.13
C ILE A 69 2.47 2.61 10.22
N VAL A 70 3.78 2.45 10.38
CA VAL A 70 4.44 1.14 10.52
C VAL A 70 3.87 0.36 11.69
N ALA A 71 3.65 0.99 12.84
CA ALA A 71 3.03 0.35 14.00
C ALA A 71 1.59 -0.14 13.77
N ARG A 72 0.91 0.37 12.74
CA ARG A 72 -0.46 0.02 12.38
C ARG A 72 -0.56 -1.09 11.33
N LEU A 73 0.54 -1.34 10.61
CA LEU A 73 0.63 -2.28 9.49
C LEU A 73 1.17 -3.64 9.93
N GLN A 74 0.63 -4.70 9.35
CA GLN A 74 1.25 -6.02 9.35
C GLN A 74 2.00 -6.23 8.04
N PHE A 75 3.25 -6.63 8.15
CA PHE A 75 4.14 -6.81 7.01
C PHE A 75 4.19 -8.28 6.59
N TYR A 76 4.07 -8.53 5.29
CA TYR A 76 4.16 -9.85 4.70
C TYR A 76 5.38 -9.93 3.77
N GLY A 77 6.21 -10.96 3.98
CA GLY A 77 7.29 -11.25 3.05
C GLY A 77 6.74 -11.81 1.74
N GLU A 78 7.31 -11.37 0.62
CA GLU A 78 6.88 -11.80 -0.72
C GLU A 78 7.05 -13.31 -0.93
N VAL A 79 7.99 -13.93 -0.21
CA VAL A 79 8.21 -15.39 -0.18
C VAL A 79 7.02 -16.18 0.37
N MET A 80 6.11 -15.53 1.09
CA MET A 80 4.90 -16.14 1.63
C MET A 80 3.74 -16.11 0.62
N ILE A 81 3.88 -15.37 -0.48
CA ILE A 81 2.86 -15.24 -1.51
C ILE A 81 3.05 -16.38 -2.51
N SER A 82 1.98 -17.09 -2.83
CA SER A 82 2.06 -18.21 -3.77
C SER A 82 2.48 -17.73 -5.17
N THR A 83 3.18 -18.60 -5.91
CA THR A 83 3.54 -18.32 -7.30
C THR A 83 2.31 -18.06 -8.16
N GLY A 84 1.18 -18.73 -7.87
CA GLY A 84 -0.09 -18.50 -8.55
C GLY A 84 -0.58 -17.06 -8.40
N SER A 85 -0.65 -16.57 -7.16
CA SER A 85 -1.04 -15.19 -6.86
C SER A 85 -0.08 -14.17 -7.49
N LEU A 86 1.24 -14.42 -7.47
CA LEU A 86 2.24 -13.54 -8.09
C LEU A 86 2.09 -13.46 -9.61
N VAL A 87 1.90 -14.60 -10.29
CA VAL A 87 1.73 -14.65 -11.75
C VAL A 87 0.44 -13.95 -12.16
N GLU A 88 -0.65 -14.19 -11.43
CA GLU A 88 -1.94 -13.58 -11.73
C GLU A 88 -1.90 -12.07 -11.49
N ALA A 89 -1.34 -11.63 -10.35
CA ALA A 89 -1.13 -10.21 -10.08
C ALA A 89 -0.29 -9.53 -11.16
N TYR A 90 0.80 -10.16 -11.61
CA TYR A 90 1.60 -9.62 -12.70
C TYR A 90 0.80 -9.51 -14.00
N ARG A 91 -0.01 -10.52 -14.34
CA ARG A 91 -0.90 -10.49 -15.52
C ARG A 91 -1.89 -9.32 -15.47
N LEU A 92 -2.41 -9.01 -14.28
CA LEU A 92 -3.34 -7.91 -14.07
C LEU A 92 -2.63 -6.55 -14.18
N CYS A 93 -1.47 -6.42 -13.52
CA CYS A 93 -0.72 -5.18 -13.38
C CYS A 93 0.13 -4.80 -14.60
N ARG A 94 0.59 -5.76 -15.41
CA ARG A 94 1.64 -5.54 -16.44
C ARG A 94 1.35 -4.46 -17.49
N GLU A 95 0.09 -4.16 -17.75
CA GLU A 95 -0.36 -3.14 -18.73
C GLU A 95 -0.76 -1.82 -18.07
N VAL A 96 -0.80 -1.77 -16.73
CA VAL A 96 -1.26 -0.63 -15.94
C VAL A 96 -0.07 -0.05 -15.17
N ASP A 97 0.37 -0.76 -14.14
CA ASP A 97 1.65 -0.52 -13.46
C ASP A 97 2.20 -1.84 -12.91
N PRO A 98 3.26 -2.41 -13.52
CA PRO A 98 3.89 -3.64 -13.04
C PRO A 98 4.42 -3.56 -11.60
N LYS A 99 4.72 -2.36 -11.08
CA LYS A 99 5.24 -2.20 -9.71
C LYS A 99 4.20 -2.51 -8.64
N ASP A 100 2.91 -2.43 -8.98
CA ASP A 100 1.82 -2.76 -8.04
C ASP A 100 1.62 -4.27 -7.85
N THR A 101 2.33 -5.09 -8.63
CA THR A 101 2.25 -6.56 -8.56
C THR A 101 2.33 -7.11 -7.14
N PRO A 102 3.29 -6.69 -6.26
CA PRO A 102 3.38 -7.26 -4.91
C PRO A 102 2.15 -6.98 -4.04
N TYR A 103 1.52 -5.80 -4.20
CA TYR A 103 0.31 -5.44 -3.46
C TYR A 103 -0.90 -6.23 -3.94
N VAL A 104 -1.10 -6.31 -5.26
CA VAL A 104 -2.21 -7.07 -5.85
C VAL A 104 -2.05 -8.56 -5.57
N ALA A 105 -0.82 -9.08 -5.60
CA ALA A 105 -0.54 -10.48 -5.28
C ALA A 105 -0.90 -10.81 -3.82
N LEU A 106 -0.57 -9.91 -2.88
CA LEU A 106 -0.96 -10.09 -1.48
C LEU A 106 -2.48 -10.00 -1.29
N ALA A 107 -3.15 -9.12 -2.02
CA ALA A 107 -4.61 -9.00 -1.96
C ALA A 107 -5.31 -10.27 -2.46
N LEU A 108 -4.82 -10.84 -3.56
CA LEU A 108 -5.27 -12.12 -4.09
C LEU A 108 -5.01 -13.28 -3.12
N GLU A 109 -3.80 -13.35 -2.56
CA GLU A 109 -3.39 -14.43 -1.65
C GLU A 109 -4.25 -14.50 -0.39
N LEU A 110 -4.65 -13.34 0.13
CA LEU A 110 -5.40 -13.23 1.38
C LEU A 110 -6.92 -13.08 1.18
N ASP A 111 -7.41 -13.08 -0.07
CA ASP A 111 -8.79 -12.69 -0.42
C ASP A 111 -9.20 -11.36 0.26
N ALA A 112 -8.26 -10.39 0.21
CA ALA A 112 -8.34 -9.15 0.95
C ALA A 112 -8.76 -7.97 0.06
N LYS A 113 -9.38 -6.96 0.67
CA LYS A 113 -9.63 -5.69 -0.03
C LYS A 113 -8.31 -5.01 -0.34
N PHE A 114 -8.25 -4.32 -1.47
CA PHE A 114 -7.11 -3.50 -1.84
C PHE A 114 -7.44 -2.01 -1.73
N TRP A 115 -6.75 -1.31 -0.84
CA TRP A 115 -6.88 0.12 -0.66
C TRP A 115 -5.70 0.83 -1.31
N THR A 116 -6.00 1.53 -2.40
CA THR A 116 -5.08 2.42 -3.12
C THR A 116 -5.77 3.77 -3.39
N ASN A 117 -4.98 4.83 -3.56
CA ASN A 117 -5.46 6.10 -4.12
C ASN A 117 -5.30 6.18 -5.64
N ASP A 118 -4.62 5.22 -6.27
CA ASP A 118 -4.43 5.18 -7.71
C ASP A 118 -5.75 4.76 -8.41
N GLN A 119 -6.36 5.72 -9.09
CA GLN A 119 -7.59 5.49 -9.85
C GLN A 119 -7.35 4.71 -11.14
N THR A 120 -6.18 4.88 -11.75
CA THR A 120 -5.80 4.15 -12.98
C THR A 120 -5.68 2.67 -12.67
N LEU A 121 -5.03 2.33 -11.55
CA LEU A 121 -4.91 0.97 -11.05
C LEU A 121 -6.27 0.37 -10.74
N LYS A 122 -7.13 1.08 -9.98
CA LYS A 122 -8.49 0.62 -9.69
C LYS A 122 -9.29 0.31 -10.95
N ILE A 123 -9.33 1.25 -11.91
CA ILE A 123 -10.09 1.07 -13.15
C ILE A 123 -9.51 -0.08 -13.97
N GLY A 124 -8.18 -0.20 -14.01
CA GLY A 124 -7.48 -1.29 -14.70
C GLY A 124 -7.81 -2.67 -14.12
N LEU A 125 -7.83 -2.79 -12.80
CA LEU A 125 -8.13 -4.05 -12.09
C LEU A 125 -9.62 -4.44 -12.23
N VAL A 126 -10.54 -3.48 -12.06
CA VAL A 126 -11.99 -3.72 -12.23
C VAL A 126 -12.33 -4.21 -13.63
N LYS A 127 -11.70 -3.64 -14.67
CA LYS A 127 -11.88 -4.10 -16.06
C LYS A 127 -11.37 -5.52 -16.27
N LYS A 128 -10.46 -6.01 -15.43
CA LYS A 128 -9.87 -7.34 -15.52
C LYS A 128 -10.50 -8.35 -14.55
N GLY A 129 -11.57 -7.96 -13.86
CA GLY A 129 -12.41 -8.85 -13.05
C GLY A 129 -12.10 -8.87 -11.56
N LEU A 130 -11.40 -7.85 -11.04
CA LEU A 130 -11.02 -7.71 -9.63
C LEU A 130 -11.73 -6.53 -8.96
#